data_AF-A0A2V1B0B8-F1
#
_entry.id   AF-A0A2V1B0B8-F1
#
_cell.length_a   1.000
_cell.length_b   1.000
_cell.length_c   1.000
_cell.angle_alpha   90.00
_cell.angle_beta   90.00
_cell.angle_gamma   90.00
#
_symmetry.space_group_name_H-M   'P 1'
#
loop_
_entity.id
_entity.type
_entity.pdbx_description
1 polymer ?
#
loop_
_entity_poly.entity_id
_entity_poly.type
_entity_poly.pdbx_seq_one_letter_code
_entity_poly.pdbx_strand_id
1 'polypeptide(L)'
;MAADQLRSSAKPGSCSAVYSAQEIRAHSSPQDLWMTIHGKVYDVTNFAPEHPGGVEVLLDCGGVDASEAFDDVAHSDLAREMLEPYFIGYAETAAKTSSEPTVASDPEKNGLAKCSSRRKDMLRDRRRQRTAVLVLTGVAFTCVLVVMALQKIQWVSLVHR
;
A
#
# COMPACT_ATOMS: atom_id res chain seq x y z
N MET A 1 7.34 2.21 38.33
CA MET A 1 7.02 2.50 36.92
C MET A 1 7.50 1.28 36.11
N ALA A 2 6.85 0.12 36.08
CA ALA A 2 5.44 -0.25 35.94
C ALA A 2 4.82 0.24 34.61
N ALA A 3 5.21 -0.43 33.52
CA ALA A 3 4.41 -0.66 32.31
C ALA A 3 4.99 -1.93 31.64
N ASP A 4 4.45 -3.10 32.00
CA ASP A 4 3.40 -3.81 31.24
C ASP A 4 4.05 -4.69 30.15
N GLN A 5 4.56 -5.86 30.59
CA GLN A 5 3.99 -7.16 30.25
C GLN A 5 4.10 -7.52 28.75
N LEU A 6 5.16 -8.28 28.45
CA LEU A 6 5.16 -9.47 27.60
C LEU A 6 3.90 -9.63 26.74
N ARG A 7 3.87 -9.02 25.55
CA ARG A 7 2.91 -9.43 24.53
C ARG A 7 3.27 -10.85 24.11
N SER A 8 2.37 -11.73 24.48
CA SER A 8 2.46 -13.17 24.44
C SER A 8 2.81 -13.63 23.02
N SER A 9 3.98 -14.24 22.85
CA SER A 9 4.27 -15.15 21.72
C SER A 9 3.42 -16.40 21.90
N ALA A 10 2.10 -16.24 21.83
CA ALA A 10 1.18 -17.36 21.76
C ALA A 10 1.24 -17.87 20.31
N LYS A 11 2.02 -18.93 20.10
CA LYS A 11 1.69 -19.93 19.08
C LYS A 11 0.67 -20.90 19.72
N PRO A 12 -0.65 -20.70 19.60
CA PRO A 12 -1.58 -21.78 19.85
C PRO A 12 -1.57 -22.70 18.62
N GLY A 13 -1.20 -23.95 18.84
CA GLY A 13 -1.48 -25.00 17.87
C GLY A 13 -2.98 -25.06 17.60
N SER A 14 -3.34 -24.81 16.35
CA SER A 14 -4.55 -25.30 15.67
C SER A 14 -5.84 -25.34 16.50
N CYS A 15 -6.33 -24.17 16.89
CA CYS A 15 -7.77 -23.87 16.91
C CYS A 15 -7.89 -22.56 16.12
N SER A 16 -8.54 -22.59 14.95
CA SER A 16 -8.59 -21.44 14.04
C SER A 16 -9.22 -20.24 14.74
N ALA A 17 -8.38 -19.34 15.25
CA ALA A 17 -8.80 -18.20 16.02
C ALA A 17 -9.43 -17.15 15.10
N VAL A 18 -10.38 -16.39 15.64
CA VAL A 18 -11.00 -15.28 14.93
C VAL A 18 -10.39 -13.99 15.42
N TYR A 19 -9.81 -13.21 14.52
CA TYR A 19 -9.12 -11.96 14.82
C TYR A 19 -9.95 -10.77 14.35
N SER A 20 -10.05 -9.74 15.18
CA SER A 20 -10.73 -8.50 14.81
C SER A 20 -9.87 -7.67 13.86
N ALA A 21 -10.51 -6.85 13.00
CA ALA A 21 -9.78 -5.97 12.10
C ALA A 21 -8.90 -4.92 12.84
N GLN A 22 -9.27 -4.57 14.07
CA GLN A 22 -8.49 -3.66 14.91
C GLN A 22 -7.21 -4.33 15.41
N GLU A 23 -7.31 -5.59 15.81
CA GLU A 23 -6.17 -6.38 16.25
C GLU A 23 -5.18 -6.57 15.10
N ILE A 24 -5.65 -7.01 13.93
CA ILE A 24 -4.81 -7.18 12.73
C ILE A 24 -4.07 -5.88 12.38
N ARG A 25 -4.74 -4.72 12.49
CA ARG A 25 -4.12 -3.40 12.26
C ARG A 25 -2.99 -3.04 13.23
N ALA A 26 -3.00 -3.58 14.44
CA ALA A 26 -1.91 -3.36 15.38
C ALA A 26 -0.61 -4.08 14.96
N HIS A 27 -0.72 -5.12 14.12
CA HIS A 27 0.38 -5.93 13.61
C HIS A 27 0.85 -5.44 12.22
N SER A 28 1.33 -4.19 12.16
CA SER A 28 1.83 -3.54 10.95
C SER A 28 3.35 -3.26 10.98
N SER A 29 4.08 -3.93 11.87
CA SER A 29 5.51 -3.67 12.09
C SER A 29 6.37 -4.65 11.27
N PRO A 30 7.60 -4.29 10.89
CA PRO A 30 8.48 -5.21 10.14
C PRO A 30 8.84 -6.49 10.92
N GLN A 31 8.75 -6.45 12.24
CA GLN A 31 9.02 -7.57 13.14
C GLN A 31 7.75 -8.31 13.59
N ASP A 32 6.57 -7.81 13.17
CA ASP A 32 5.27 -8.33 13.57
C ASP A 32 4.23 -7.88 12.53
N LEU A 33 4.16 -8.65 11.43
CA LEU A 33 3.44 -8.28 10.21
C LEU A 33 2.37 -9.32 9.89
N TRP A 34 1.12 -8.92 10.10
CA TRP A 34 -0.03 -9.73 9.74
C TRP A 34 -0.74 -9.13 8.54
N MET A 35 -1.33 -10.02 7.73
CA MET A 35 -2.15 -9.61 6.59
C MET A 35 -3.35 -10.51 6.45
N THR A 36 -4.43 -9.93 5.93
CA THR A 36 -5.62 -10.70 5.57
C THR A 36 -5.62 -10.92 4.07
N ILE A 37 -5.84 -12.17 3.64
CA ILE A 37 -6.02 -12.55 2.25
C ILE A 37 -7.25 -13.45 2.17
N HIS A 38 -8.25 -13.08 1.37
CA HIS A 38 -9.51 -13.80 1.18
C HIS A 38 -10.20 -14.20 2.50
N GLY A 39 -10.19 -13.29 3.48
CA GLY A 39 -10.80 -13.51 4.81
C GLY A 39 -10.00 -14.38 5.78
N LYS A 40 -8.82 -14.86 5.37
CA LYS A 40 -7.87 -15.61 6.18
C LYS A 40 -6.74 -14.69 6.65
N VAL A 41 -6.29 -14.86 7.88
CA VAL A 41 -5.21 -14.08 8.49
C VAL A 41 -3.92 -14.90 8.46
N TYR A 42 -2.87 -14.28 7.98
CA TYR A 42 -1.55 -14.88 7.81
C TYR A 42 -0.50 -14.04 8.57
N ASP A 43 0.37 -14.73 9.30
CA ASP A 43 1.57 -14.14 9.90
C ASP A 43 2.76 -14.30 8.94
N VAL A 44 3.06 -13.24 8.21
CA VAL A 44 4.15 -13.24 7.21
C VAL A 44 5.45 -12.68 7.76
N THR A 45 5.56 -12.48 9.08
CA THR A 45 6.74 -11.87 9.72
C THR A 45 8.04 -12.57 9.30
N ASN A 46 8.05 -13.90 9.32
CA ASN A 46 9.23 -14.69 8.93
C ASN A 46 9.43 -14.74 7.41
N PHE A 47 8.36 -14.57 6.63
CA PHE A 47 8.39 -14.63 5.17
C PHE A 47 8.75 -13.29 4.51
N ALA A 48 8.58 -12.19 5.23
CA ALA A 48 8.85 -10.84 4.73
C ALA A 48 10.20 -10.70 4.00
N PRO A 49 11.37 -11.13 4.55
CA PRO A 49 12.66 -10.99 3.87
C PRO A 49 12.85 -11.94 2.68
N GLU A 50 12.10 -13.05 2.63
CA GLU A 50 12.18 -14.05 1.57
C GLU A 50 11.23 -13.76 0.39
N HIS A 51 10.38 -12.73 0.54
CA HIS A 51 9.39 -12.37 -0.48
C HIS A 51 10.05 -11.82 -1.76
N PRO A 52 9.86 -12.46 -2.93
CA PRO A 52 10.47 -12.03 -4.20
C PRO A 52 10.05 -10.62 -4.67
N GLY A 53 8.90 -10.12 -4.20
CA GLY A 53 8.42 -8.76 -4.47
C GLY A 53 8.98 -7.70 -3.52
N GLY A 54 9.81 -8.08 -2.55
CA GLY A 54 10.39 -7.21 -1.53
C GLY A 54 9.50 -7.00 -0.30
N VAL A 55 10.12 -6.52 0.78
CA VAL A 55 9.45 -6.28 2.08
C VAL A 55 8.52 -5.06 2.03
N GLU A 56 8.88 -4.04 1.25
CA GLU A 56 8.16 -2.76 1.17
C GLU A 56 6.68 -2.93 0.82
N VAL A 57 6.36 -3.83 -0.12
CA VAL A 57 4.98 -4.07 -0.53
C VAL A 57 4.16 -4.79 0.53
N LEU A 58 4.80 -5.59 1.38
CA LEU A 58 4.14 -6.29 2.49
C LEU A 58 3.90 -5.31 3.65
N LEU A 59 4.85 -4.41 3.93
CA LEU A 59 4.69 -3.33 4.92
C LEU A 59 3.58 -2.36 4.55
N ASP A 60 3.46 -1.99 3.27
CA ASP A 60 2.43 -1.09 2.77
C ASP A 60 1.01 -1.63 3.00
N CYS A 61 0.82 -2.94 2.82
CA CYS A 61 -0.46 -3.61 3.08
C CYS A 61 -0.48 -4.36 4.43
N GLY A 62 0.48 -4.06 5.32
CA GLY A 62 0.54 -4.61 6.66
C GLY A 62 -0.66 -4.18 7.50
N GLY A 63 -1.25 -5.13 8.22
CA GLY A 63 -2.38 -4.89 9.11
C GLY A 63 -3.70 -4.56 8.40
N VAL A 64 -3.79 -4.76 7.08
CA VAL A 64 -5.02 -4.59 6.30
C VAL A 64 -5.27 -5.81 5.41
N ASP A 65 -6.41 -5.80 4.72
CA ASP A 65 -6.73 -6.80 3.73
C ASP A 65 -5.95 -6.53 2.43
N ALA A 66 -5.11 -7.50 2.07
CA ALA A 66 -4.20 -7.48 0.94
C ALA A 66 -4.71 -8.34 -0.24
N SER A 67 -5.96 -8.83 -0.18
CA SER A 67 -6.57 -9.66 -1.24
C SER A 67 -6.46 -9.04 -2.63
N GLU A 68 -6.81 -7.76 -2.77
CA GLU A 68 -6.71 -7.02 -4.05
C GLU A 68 -5.26 -6.99 -4.56
N ALA A 69 -4.30 -6.68 -3.67
CA ALA A 69 -2.89 -6.60 -4.04
C ALA A 69 -2.30 -7.98 -4.40
N PHE A 70 -2.78 -9.04 -3.77
CA PHE A 70 -2.36 -10.41 -4.04
C PHE A 70 -2.87 -10.90 -5.39
N ASP A 71 -4.14 -10.62 -5.71
CA ASP A 71 -4.79 -11.01 -6.96
C ASP A 71 -4.31 -10.16 -8.15
N ASP A 72 -4.05 -8.86 -7.95
CA ASP A 72 -3.52 -7.95 -8.98
C ASP A 72 -2.15 -8.41 -9.53
N VAL A 73 -1.34 -9.04 -8.69
CA VAL A 73 -0.01 -9.57 -9.06
C VAL A 73 -0.12 -10.96 -9.68
N ALA A 74 -1.28 -11.61 -9.59
CA ALA A 74 -1.55 -12.96 -10.11
C ALA A 74 -0.49 -13.99 -9.65
N HIS A 75 -0.33 -14.11 -8.33
CA HIS A 75 0.53 -15.14 -7.73
C HIS A 75 0.14 -16.55 -8.23
N SER A 76 1.16 -17.38 -8.50
CA SER A 76 0.99 -18.77 -8.91
C SER A 76 0.34 -19.62 -7.80
N ASP A 77 -0.23 -20.76 -8.16
CA ASP A 77 -0.87 -21.65 -7.19
C ASP A 77 0.11 -22.17 -6.14
N LEU A 78 1.37 -22.40 -6.54
CA LEU A 78 2.45 -22.76 -5.61
C LEU A 78 2.69 -21.67 -4.54
N ALA A 79 2.54 -20.39 -4.89
CA ALA A 79 2.68 -19.31 -3.91
C ALA A 79 1.52 -19.30 -2.91
N ARG A 80 0.32 -19.76 -3.31
CA ARG A 80 -0.82 -19.94 -2.39
C ARG A 80 -0.56 -21.09 -1.42
N GLU A 81 0.02 -22.19 -1.90
CA GLU A 81 0.41 -23.33 -1.05
C GLU A 81 1.49 -22.91 -0.03
N MET A 82 2.44 -22.07 -0.43
CA MET A 82 3.47 -21.54 0.47
C MET A 82 2.90 -20.67 1.61
N LEU A 83 1.67 -20.15 1.49
CA LEU A 83 1.02 -19.36 2.53
C LEU A 83 0.35 -20.22 3.63
N GLU A 84 0.04 -21.49 3.34
CA GLU A 84 -0.60 -22.41 4.29
C GLU A 84 0.11 -22.52 5.65
N PRO A 85 1.45 -22.67 5.74
CA PRO A 85 2.13 -22.78 7.04
C PRO A 85 2.09 -21.49 7.88
N TYR A 86 1.78 -20.35 7.25
CA TYR A 86 1.70 -19.03 7.91
C TYR A 86 0.27 -18.68 8.34
N PHE A 87 -0.71 -19.55 8.10
CA PHE A 87 -2.09 -19.34 8.46
C PHE A 87 -2.28 -19.41 9.99
N ILE A 88 -2.82 -18.34 10.56
CA ILE A 88 -3.09 -18.26 12.02
C ILE A 88 -4.58 -18.34 12.35
N GLY A 89 -5.47 -17.91 11.44
CA GLY A 89 -6.91 -17.90 11.69
C GLY A 89 -7.73 -17.11 10.68
N TYR A 90 -8.96 -16.79 11.05
CA TYR A 90 -9.91 -16.05 10.19
C TYR A 90 -10.12 -14.63 10.70
N ALA A 91 -10.40 -13.70 9.78
CA ALA A 91 -10.83 -12.37 10.17
C ALA A 91 -12.30 -12.41 10.62
N GLU A 92 -12.66 -11.62 11.62
CA GLU A 92 -14.03 -11.54 12.15
C GLU A 92 -15.08 -11.20 11.09
N THR A 93 -14.69 -10.40 10.08
CA THR A 93 -15.53 -10.06 8.93
C THR A 93 -15.91 -11.27 8.08
N ALA A 94 -15.09 -12.32 8.06
CA ALA A 94 -15.34 -13.56 7.33
C ALA A 94 -16.08 -14.61 8.17
N ALA A 95 -15.86 -14.62 9.50
CA ALA A 95 -16.49 -15.59 10.41
C ALA A 95 -18.02 -15.41 10.53
N LYS A 96 -18.54 -14.20 10.27
CA LYS A 96 -20.00 -13.97 10.22
C LYS A 96 -20.69 -14.56 8.99
N THR A 97 -19.91 -15.07 8.03
CA THR A 97 -20.43 -15.60 6.75
C THR A 97 -20.38 -17.13 6.68
N SER A 98 -19.83 -17.82 7.70
CA SER A 98 -19.61 -19.28 7.63
C SER A 98 -20.74 -20.15 8.18
N SER A 99 -21.99 -19.65 8.27
CA SER A 99 -23.14 -20.50 8.60
C SER A 99 -24.04 -20.90 7.43
N GLU A 100 -23.81 -20.46 6.18
CA GLU A 100 -24.45 -21.09 5.00
C GLU A 100 -23.75 -20.68 3.68
N PRO A 101 -23.44 -21.62 2.77
CA PRO A 101 -22.87 -21.29 1.47
C PRO A 101 -23.98 -20.95 0.48
N THR A 102 -24.25 -19.66 0.27
CA THR A 102 -24.99 -19.22 -0.91
C THR A 102 -24.28 -18.06 -1.60
N VAL A 103 -24.10 -18.25 -2.89
CA VAL A 103 -23.47 -17.36 -3.86
C VAL A 103 -24.18 -15.99 -3.89
N ALA A 104 -23.37 -14.94 -4.02
CA ALA A 104 -23.70 -13.56 -4.41
C ALA A 104 -24.52 -12.71 -3.42
N SER A 105 -23.86 -11.74 -2.78
CA SER A 105 -23.96 -10.29 -3.06
C SER A 105 -23.25 -9.48 -1.96
N ASP A 106 -22.63 -8.35 -2.37
CA ASP A 106 -21.72 -7.49 -1.61
C ASP A 106 -22.15 -7.16 -0.16
N PRO A 107 -21.16 -6.95 0.74
CA PRO A 107 -21.26 -5.81 1.65
C PRO A 107 -20.00 -4.95 1.71
N GLU A 108 -20.24 -3.66 1.49
CA GLU A 108 -19.66 -2.52 2.21
C GLU A 108 -18.13 -2.37 2.26
N LYS A 109 -17.64 -1.89 1.11
CA LYS A 109 -16.31 -1.37 0.83
C LYS A 109 -16.06 -0.07 1.60
N ASN A 110 -15.65 -0.12 2.87
CA ASN A 110 -15.21 1.10 3.57
C ASN A 110 -13.83 1.00 4.25
N GLY A 111 -13.23 -0.19 4.29
CA GLY A 111 -11.87 -0.41 4.81
C GLY A 111 -10.80 -0.72 3.76
N LEU A 112 -11.21 -1.16 2.56
CA LEU A 112 -10.37 -1.85 1.58
C LEU A 112 -9.67 -0.92 0.59
N ALA A 113 -10.21 0.28 0.37
CA ALA A 113 -9.68 1.21 -0.63
C ALA A 113 -8.32 1.83 -0.25
N LYS A 114 -7.86 1.73 1.00
CA LYS A 114 -6.72 2.56 1.46
C LYS A 114 -5.35 2.03 1.03
N CYS A 115 -5.13 0.69 0.90
CA CYS A 115 -3.83 0.17 0.44
C CYS A 115 -3.59 0.50 -1.05
N SER A 116 -4.62 0.32 -1.89
CA SER A 116 -4.53 0.64 -3.33
C SER A 116 -4.58 2.16 -3.59
N SER A 117 -5.30 2.95 -2.78
CA SER A 117 -5.33 4.41 -2.90
C SER A 117 -3.97 5.04 -2.59
N ARG A 118 -3.29 4.65 -1.50
CA ARG A 118 -1.95 5.19 -1.19
C ARG A 118 -0.95 5.00 -2.33
N ARG A 119 -0.94 3.82 -2.97
CA ARG A 119 -0.07 3.54 -4.12
C ARG A 119 -0.45 4.39 -5.34
N LYS A 120 -1.75 4.53 -5.63
CA LYS A 120 -2.25 5.38 -6.74
C LYS A 120 -1.99 6.87 -6.48
N ASP A 121 -2.10 7.32 -5.23
CA ASP A 121 -1.85 8.69 -4.79
C ASP A 121 -0.36 9.02 -4.90
N MET A 122 0.53 8.11 -4.50
CA MET A 122 1.98 8.29 -4.65
C MET A 122 2.42 8.39 -6.11
N LEU A 123 1.86 7.54 -7.00
CA LEU A 123 2.15 7.61 -8.44
C LEU A 123 1.60 8.89 -9.08
N ARG A 124 0.44 9.37 -8.62
CA ARG A 124 -0.18 10.63 -9.05
C ARG A 124 0.66 11.83 -8.62
N ASP A 125 1.20 11.83 -7.40
CA ASP A 125 2.09 12.88 -6.89
C ASP A 125 3.41 12.95 -7.66
N ARG A 126 4.02 11.80 -7.99
CA ARG A 126 5.21 11.76 -8.87
C ARG A 126 4.91 12.34 -10.25
N ARG A 127 3.75 12.05 -10.83
CA ARG A 127 3.33 12.63 -12.13
C ARG A 127 3.10 14.13 -12.02
N ARG A 128 2.47 14.59 -10.94
CA ARG A 128 2.20 16.01 -10.65
C ARG A 128 3.48 16.83 -10.46
N GLN A 129 4.47 16.30 -9.74
CA GLN A 129 5.79 16.93 -9.60
C GLN A 129 6.51 17.05 -10.95
N ARG A 130 6.49 16.00 -11.78
CA ARG A 130 7.12 16.03 -13.11
C ARG A 130 6.45 17.05 -14.04
N THR A 131 5.12 17.13 -14.05
CA THR A 131 4.41 18.13 -14.84
C THR A 131 4.63 19.54 -14.30
N ALA A 132 4.68 19.74 -12.98
CA ALA A 132 4.92 21.05 -12.38
C ALA A 132 6.33 21.58 -12.69
N VAL A 133 7.37 20.74 -12.60
CA VAL A 133 8.76 21.13 -12.94
C VAL A 133 8.90 21.48 -14.42
N LEU A 134 8.24 20.75 -15.33
CA LEU A 134 8.26 21.05 -16.77
C LEU A 134 7.56 22.38 -17.09
N VAL A 135 6.42 22.67 -16.45
CA VAL A 135 5.69 23.93 -16.66
C VAL A 135 6.47 25.11 -16.07
N LEU A 136 7.01 24.98 -14.86
CA LEU A 136 7.76 26.05 -14.20
C LEU A 136 9.06 26.40 -14.95
N THR A 137 9.80 25.39 -15.42
CA THR A 137 11.02 25.64 -16.20
C THR A 137 10.72 26.21 -17.59
N GLY A 138 9.64 25.78 -18.24
CA GLY A 138 9.18 26.35 -19.51
C GLY A 138 8.77 27.83 -19.40
N VAL A 139 8.00 28.20 -18.37
CA VAL A 139 7.58 29.59 -18.12
C VAL A 139 8.78 30.49 -17.79
N ALA A 140 9.72 30.02 -16.96
CA ALA A 140 10.93 30.80 -16.66
C ALA A 140 11.81 31.01 -17.91
N PHE A 141 12.02 29.96 -18.71
CA PHE A 141 12.82 30.04 -19.93
C PHE A 141 12.21 30.96 -20.98
N THR A 142 10.88 30.87 -21.18
CA THR A 142 10.17 31.76 -22.11
C THR A 142 10.21 33.22 -21.65
N CYS A 143 10.03 33.50 -20.36
CA CYS A 143 10.20 34.85 -19.82
C CYS A 143 11.61 35.41 -20.07
N VAL A 144 12.67 34.62 -19.85
CA VAL A 144 14.06 35.07 -20.09
C VAL A 144 14.29 35.36 -21.57
N LEU A 145 13.80 34.51 -22.49
CA LEU A 145 13.93 34.76 -23.92
C LEU A 145 13.20 36.03 -24.37
N VAL A 146 12.01 36.28 -23.83
CA VAL A 146 11.26 37.51 -24.11
C VAL A 146 12.00 38.73 -23.59
N VAL A 147 12.51 38.70 -22.35
CA VAL A 147 13.31 39.81 -21.79
C VAL A 147 14.57 40.06 -22.61
N MET A 148 15.29 39.02 -23.02
CA MET A 148 16.49 39.14 -23.86
C MET A 148 16.18 39.69 -25.26
N ALA A 149 15.05 39.29 -25.85
CA ALA A 149 14.58 39.83 -27.12
C ALA A 149 14.21 41.31 -27.02
N LEU A 150 13.50 41.70 -25.95
CA LEU A 150 13.15 43.11 -25.68
C LEU A 150 14.39 43.97 -25.43
N GLN A 151 15.37 43.47 -24.68
CA GLN A 151 16.65 44.16 -24.46
C GLN A 151 17.42 44.39 -25.77
N LYS A 152 17.43 43.40 -26.68
CA LYS A 152 18.03 43.56 -28.01
C LYS A 152 17.33 44.60 -28.87
N ILE A 153 16.00 44.63 -28.87
CA ILE A 153 15.22 45.60 -29.65
C ILE A 153 15.51 47.03 -29.15
N GLN A 154 15.60 47.23 -27.83
CA GLN A 154 15.98 48.52 -27.24
C GLN A 154 17.41 48.93 -27.62
N TRP A 155 18.37 47.98 -27.57
CA TRP A 155 19.76 48.23 -27.95
C TRP A 155 19.91 48.62 -29.43
N VAL A 156 19.23 47.91 -30.33
CA VAL A 156 19.24 48.21 -31.78
C VAL A 156 18.64 49.59 -32.05
N SER A 157 17.55 49.95 -31.37
CA SER A 157 16.91 51.26 -31.53
C SER A 157 17.76 52.42 -31.01
N LEU A 158 18.64 52.16 -30.02
CA LEU A 158 19.57 53.14 -29.46
C LEU A 158 20.81 53.32 -30.34
N VAL A 159 21.32 52.26 -30.97
CA VAL A 159 22.51 52.30 -31.84
C VAL A 159 22.23 52.87 -33.23
N HIS A 160 21.00 52.73 -33.73
CA HIS A 160 20.60 53.24 -35.04
C HIS A 160 20.04 54.69 -35.02
N ARG A 161 20.06 55.36 -33.86
CA ARG A 161 19.85 56.81 -33.73
C ARG A 161 21.19 57.51 -33.59
#